data_AF-A0A2T0SU52-F1
#
_entry.id   AF-A0A2T0SU52-F1
#
_cell.length_a   1.000
_cell.length_b   1.000
_cell.length_c   1.000
_cell.angle_alpha   90.00
_cell.angle_beta   90.00
_cell.angle_gamma   90.00
#
_symmetry.space_group_name_H-M   'P 1'
#
loop_
_entity.id
_entity.type
_entity.pdbx_description
1 polymer ?
#
loop_
_entity_poly.entity_id
_entity_poly.type
_entity_poly.pdbx_seq_one_letter_code
_entity_poly.pdbx_strand_id
1 'polypeptide(L)'
;MINVGARIVMVDHAVGRQHRHMPNTHPDETTAELAAIPARMIEAWNDGDATAFAAPFAEDAHFVAFEGTVLHGTEAVVAFHQPLFDTVLKGSRLVNGEVPFVRVHDDRFAVVHSRLSVILPGEAAPSPSRNSMELYTVVKGEAGWKVVAMQNSRVLGLDRQYLLDNVDALPADVAQHVSDLVGAIARAH
;
A
#
# COMPACT_ATOMS: atom_id res chain seq x y z
N MET A 1 22.38 26.87 23.31
CA MET A 1 22.28 28.11 22.52
C MET A 1 23.41 28.13 21.51
N ILE A 2 23.10 27.87 20.24
CA ILE A 2 24.00 28.10 19.11
C ILE A 2 23.14 28.79 18.05
N ASN A 3 23.47 30.05 17.80
CA ASN A 3 22.86 30.91 16.78
C ASN A 3 23.84 30.95 15.61
N VAL A 4 23.41 30.52 14.43
CA VAL A 4 24.13 30.78 13.19
C VAL A 4 23.09 31.19 12.15
N GLY A 5 22.96 32.51 11.99
CA GLY A 5 22.20 33.11 10.92
C GLY A 5 22.91 32.95 9.59
N ALA A 6 22.20 32.46 8.59
CA ALA A 6 22.56 32.59 7.19
C ALA A 6 21.33 33.05 6.41
N ARG A 7 21.41 34.28 5.89
CA ARG A 7 20.46 34.85 4.92
C ARG A 7 20.62 34.11 3.60
N ILE A 8 19.55 33.48 3.11
CA ILE A 8 19.47 33.01 1.72
C ILE A 8 18.78 34.08 0.89
N VAL A 9 19.48 34.50 -0.15
CA VAL A 9 19.10 35.52 -1.14
C VAL A 9 18.05 34.93 -2.09
N MET A 10 16.90 35.60 -2.23
CA MET A 10 15.95 35.33 -3.31
C MET A 10 16.60 35.68 -4.65
N VAL A 11 16.67 34.71 -5.56
CA VAL A 11 16.92 34.96 -6.98
C VAL A 11 15.63 34.66 -7.72
N ASP A 12 14.99 35.73 -8.19
CA ASP A 12 13.83 35.68 -9.07
C ASP A 12 14.32 35.32 -10.48
N HIS A 13 13.83 34.21 -11.03
CA HIS A 13 13.99 33.85 -12.44
C HIS A 13 12.62 33.55 -13.02
N ALA A 14 12.00 34.61 -13.54
CA ALA A 14 10.89 34.51 -14.47
C ALA A 14 11.35 33.84 -15.77
N VAL A 15 10.95 32.58 -15.97
CA VAL A 15 10.99 31.90 -17.27
C VAL A 15 9.56 31.76 -17.77
N GLY A 16 9.30 32.34 -18.95
CA GLY A 16 7.99 32.38 -19.59
C GLY A 16 7.40 30.99 -19.79
N ARG A 17 6.20 30.78 -19.24
CA ARG A 17 5.36 29.62 -19.57
C ARG A 17 4.69 29.87 -20.92
N GLN A 18 5.15 29.18 -21.95
CA GLN A 18 4.33 28.94 -23.13
C GLN A 18 3.14 28.08 -22.69
N HIS A 19 1.93 28.60 -22.91
CA HIS A 19 0.67 27.90 -22.67
C HIS A 19 0.59 26.68 -23.59
N ARG A 20 0.97 25.51 -23.10
CA ARG A 20 0.56 24.24 -23.70
C ARG A 20 -0.92 24.07 -23.40
N HIS A 21 -1.73 23.83 -24.42
CA HIS A 21 -3.15 23.48 -24.27
C HIS A 21 -3.23 22.21 -23.41
N MET A 22 -3.63 22.37 -22.15
CA MET A 22 -3.91 21.26 -21.26
C MET A 22 -5.34 20.78 -21.53
N PRO A 23 -5.59 19.47 -21.66
CA PRO A 23 -6.95 18.96 -21.59
C PRO A 23 -7.57 19.45 -20.27
N ASN A 24 -8.79 19.98 -20.34
CA ASN A 24 -9.58 20.35 -19.17
C ASN A 24 -9.90 19.08 -18.37
N THR A 25 -9.00 18.65 -17.50
CA THR A 25 -9.33 17.69 -16.44
C THR A 25 -9.34 18.47 -15.15
N HIS A 26 -10.52 18.55 -14.52
CA HIS A 26 -10.63 19.29 -13.26
C HIS A 26 -9.86 18.55 -12.15
N PRO A 27 -9.22 19.26 -11.19
CA PRO A 27 -8.49 18.63 -10.09
C PRO A 27 -9.31 17.57 -9.34
N ASP A 28 -10.61 17.78 -9.22
CA ASP A 28 -11.55 16.86 -8.56
C ASP A 28 -11.75 15.55 -9.34
N GLU A 29 -11.78 15.61 -10.68
CA GLU A 29 -11.92 14.42 -11.54
C GLU A 29 -10.63 13.57 -11.53
N THR A 30 -9.47 14.22 -11.62
CA THR A 30 -8.17 13.53 -11.53
C THR A 30 -8.01 12.85 -10.17
N THR A 31 -8.42 13.55 -9.11
CA THR A 31 -8.38 13.01 -7.74
C THR A 31 -9.29 11.79 -7.61
N ALA A 32 -10.52 11.84 -8.15
CA ALA A 32 -11.44 10.72 -8.14
C ALA A 32 -10.91 9.51 -8.95
N GLU A 33 -10.32 9.73 -10.12
CA GLU A 33 -9.73 8.69 -10.96
C GLU A 33 -8.58 7.95 -10.22
N LEU A 34 -7.72 8.71 -9.55
CA LEU A 34 -6.61 8.19 -8.75
C LEU A 34 -7.10 7.46 -7.50
N ALA A 35 -8.11 8.00 -6.80
CA ALA A 35 -8.72 7.36 -5.63
C ALA A 35 -9.44 6.04 -5.97
N ALA A 36 -9.81 5.82 -7.23
CA ALA A 36 -10.41 4.57 -7.68
C ALA A 36 -9.39 3.44 -7.91
N ILE A 37 -8.08 3.71 -7.91
CA ILE A 37 -7.04 2.68 -8.11
C ILE A 37 -7.13 1.57 -7.04
N PRO A 38 -7.11 1.86 -5.72
CA PRO A 38 -7.21 0.82 -4.69
C PRO A 38 -8.53 0.04 -4.76
N ALA A 39 -9.64 0.70 -5.11
CA ALA A 39 -10.94 0.05 -5.22
C ALA A 39 -10.95 -1.05 -6.29
N ARG A 40 -10.38 -0.78 -7.48
CA ARG A 40 -10.25 -1.79 -8.54
C ARG A 40 -9.37 -2.97 -8.12
N MET A 41 -8.32 -2.71 -7.35
CA MET A 41 -7.46 -3.78 -6.82
C MET A 41 -8.17 -4.62 -5.76
N ILE A 42 -9.00 -4.00 -4.92
CA ILE A 42 -9.85 -4.69 -3.94
C ILE A 42 -10.85 -5.62 -4.64
N GLU A 43 -11.50 -5.15 -5.69
CA GLU A 43 -12.41 -5.97 -6.51
C GLU A 43 -11.68 -7.19 -7.09
N ALA A 44 -10.55 -6.96 -7.75
CA ALA A 44 -9.75 -8.04 -8.34
C ALA A 44 -9.25 -9.07 -7.32
N TRP A 45 -8.82 -8.62 -6.13
CA TRP A 45 -8.46 -9.53 -5.05
C TRP A 45 -9.65 -10.38 -4.62
N ASN A 46 -10.82 -9.75 -4.44
CA ASN A 46 -12.03 -10.43 -4.00
C ASN A 46 -12.54 -11.45 -5.02
N ASP A 47 -12.23 -11.24 -6.29
CA ASP A 47 -12.49 -12.18 -7.39
C ASP A 47 -11.38 -13.24 -7.57
N GLY A 48 -10.25 -13.09 -6.86
CA GLY A 48 -9.09 -13.99 -6.98
C GLY A 48 -8.36 -13.86 -8.32
N ASP A 49 -8.45 -12.71 -8.98
CA ASP A 49 -7.86 -12.43 -10.29
C ASP A 49 -6.58 -11.60 -10.13
N ALA A 50 -5.42 -12.27 -10.22
CA ALA A 50 -4.13 -11.61 -10.11
C ALA A 50 -3.82 -10.71 -11.33
N THR A 51 -4.39 -11.00 -12.49
CA THR A 51 -4.19 -10.19 -13.71
C THR A 51 -4.93 -8.87 -13.58
N ALA A 52 -6.20 -8.90 -13.15
CA ALA A 52 -6.97 -7.70 -12.85
C ALA A 52 -6.34 -6.91 -11.69
N PHE A 53 -5.78 -7.59 -10.68
CA PHE A 53 -5.07 -6.96 -9.57
C PHE A 53 -3.83 -6.20 -10.04
N ALA A 54 -3.08 -6.76 -11.00
CA ALA A 54 -1.90 -6.13 -11.58
C ALA A 54 -2.21 -5.07 -12.67
N ALA A 55 -3.45 -5.01 -13.18
CA ALA A 55 -3.81 -4.12 -14.29
C ALA A 55 -3.53 -2.62 -14.05
N PRO A 56 -3.66 -2.05 -12.83
CA PRO A 56 -3.32 -0.65 -12.57
C PRO A 56 -1.82 -0.34 -12.61
N PHE A 57 -0.95 -1.34 -12.58
CA PHE A 57 0.50 -1.14 -12.55
C PHE A 57 1.07 -0.81 -13.93
N ALA A 58 2.17 -0.05 -13.93
CA ALA A 58 3.07 0.04 -15.07
C ALA A 58 3.77 -1.31 -15.28
N GLU A 59 4.17 -1.62 -16.51
CA GLU A 59 4.79 -2.89 -16.87
C GLU A 59 6.07 -3.18 -16.06
N ASP A 60 6.81 -2.14 -15.69
CA ASP A 60 8.05 -2.15 -14.92
C ASP A 60 7.88 -1.73 -13.46
N ALA A 61 6.64 -1.75 -12.93
CA ALA A 61 6.37 -1.26 -11.59
C ALA A 61 7.03 -2.10 -10.49
N HIS A 62 7.35 -1.46 -9.36
CA HIS A 62 7.76 -2.16 -8.16
C HIS A 62 6.61 -2.36 -7.19
N PHE A 63 6.39 -3.60 -6.75
CA PHE A 63 5.47 -3.93 -5.66
C PHE A 63 6.27 -4.45 -4.47
N VAL A 64 6.09 -3.84 -3.31
CA VAL A 64 6.71 -4.29 -2.05
C VAL A 64 5.63 -4.83 -1.13
N ALA A 65 5.68 -6.13 -0.85
CA ALA A 65 4.78 -6.81 0.08
C ALA A 65 5.11 -6.46 1.53
N PHE A 66 4.16 -6.72 2.43
CA PHE A 66 4.24 -6.29 3.83
C PHE A 66 5.42 -6.87 4.62
N GLU A 67 5.94 -8.03 4.21
CA GLU A 67 7.06 -8.75 4.81
C GLU A 67 8.41 -8.45 4.14
N GLY A 68 8.41 -7.60 3.11
CA GLY A 68 9.63 -7.15 2.42
C GLY A 68 9.90 -7.83 1.08
N THR A 69 9.03 -8.72 0.59
CA THR A 69 9.14 -9.26 -0.78
C THR A 69 9.04 -8.12 -1.80
N VAL A 70 10.00 -8.03 -2.71
CA VAL A 70 10.04 -7.03 -3.79
C VAL A 70 9.80 -7.72 -5.13
N LEU A 71 8.74 -7.31 -5.83
CA LEU A 71 8.36 -7.78 -7.15
C LEU A 71 8.61 -6.66 -8.16
N HIS A 72 9.14 -7.00 -9.33
CA HIS A 72 9.40 -6.07 -10.41
C HIS A 72 8.61 -6.50 -11.64
N GLY A 73 7.72 -5.61 -12.07
CA GLY A 73 6.85 -5.76 -13.22
C GLY A 73 5.55 -6.53 -12.96
N THR A 74 4.58 -6.33 -13.86
CA THR A 74 3.23 -6.90 -13.74
C THR A 74 3.25 -8.43 -13.75
N GLU A 75 4.10 -9.05 -14.58
CA GLU A 75 4.23 -10.51 -14.63
C GLU A 75 4.65 -11.10 -13.28
N ALA A 76 5.59 -10.46 -12.58
CA ALA A 76 6.03 -10.90 -11.26
C ALA A 76 4.92 -10.73 -10.21
N VAL A 77 4.14 -9.65 -10.28
CA VAL A 77 2.97 -9.43 -9.43
C VAL A 77 1.93 -10.53 -9.66
N VAL A 78 1.62 -10.87 -10.91
CA VAL A 78 0.66 -11.93 -11.25
C VAL A 78 1.15 -13.29 -10.76
N ALA A 79 2.40 -13.66 -11.08
CA ALA A 79 3.00 -14.93 -10.72
C ALA A 79 3.10 -15.14 -9.20
N PHE A 80 3.25 -14.04 -8.43
CA PHE A 80 3.23 -14.09 -6.98
C PHE A 80 1.81 -14.25 -6.42
N HIS A 81 0.83 -13.50 -6.92
CA HIS A 81 -0.51 -13.46 -6.31
C HIS A 81 -1.41 -14.62 -6.74
N GLN A 82 -1.37 -15.07 -8.01
CA GLN A 82 -2.32 -16.09 -8.48
C GLN A 82 -2.23 -17.40 -7.70
N PRO A 83 -1.03 -17.98 -7.44
CA PRO A 83 -0.94 -19.19 -6.63
C PRO A 83 -1.50 -19.00 -5.21
N LEU A 84 -1.37 -17.81 -4.63
CA LEU A 84 -1.94 -17.50 -3.32
C LEU A 84 -3.46 -17.44 -3.38
N PHE A 85 -4.02 -16.76 -4.39
CA PHE A 85 -5.47 -16.71 -4.64
C PHE A 85 -6.07 -18.09 -4.91
N ASP A 86 -5.30 -19.00 -5.50
CA ASP A 86 -5.72 -20.38 -5.74
C ASP A 86 -5.60 -21.28 -4.50
N THR A 87 -4.85 -20.84 -3.48
CA THR A 87 -4.53 -21.64 -2.28
C THR A 87 -4.83 -20.90 -0.98
N VAL A 88 -3.81 -20.36 -0.31
CA VAL A 88 -3.88 -19.84 1.07
C VAL A 88 -4.74 -18.58 1.22
N LEU A 89 -5.01 -17.87 0.12
CA LEU A 89 -5.89 -16.70 0.08
C LEU A 89 -7.23 -16.98 -0.62
N LYS A 90 -7.50 -18.23 -1.04
CA LYS A 90 -8.72 -18.56 -1.77
C LYS A 90 -9.98 -18.27 -0.95
N GLY A 91 -10.79 -17.33 -1.43
CA GLY A 91 -12.00 -16.87 -0.73
C GLY A 91 -11.74 -15.85 0.39
N SER A 92 -10.50 -15.36 0.53
CA SER A 92 -10.22 -14.18 1.34
C SER A 92 -10.87 -12.94 0.73
N ARG A 93 -11.12 -11.92 1.55
CA ARG A 93 -11.68 -10.65 1.09
C ARG A 93 -10.90 -9.46 1.63
N LEU A 94 -10.58 -8.50 0.77
CA LEU A 94 -10.23 -7.15 1.18
C LEU A 94 -11.50 -6.36 1.48
N VAL A 95 -11.53 -5.74 2.67
CA VAL A 95 -12.66 -4.97 3.20
C VAL A 95 -12.16 -3.68 3.84
N ASN A 96 -13.10 -2.79 4.20
CA ASN A 96 -12.80 -1.50 4.85
C ASN A 96 -11.80 -0.64 4.05
N GLY A 97 -11.89 -0.71 2.72
CA GLY A 97 -11.07 0.11 1.84
C GLY A 97 -11.36 1.60 2.05
N GLU A 98 -10.34 2.36 2.36
CA GLU A 98 -10.39 3.82 2.44
C GLU A 98 -9.20 4.46 1.73
N VAL A 99 -9.35 5.71 1.31
CA VAL A 99 -8.29 6.52 0.68
C VAL A 99 -8.08 7.76 1.54
N PRO A 100 -7.20 7.71 2.56
CA PRO A 100 -6.98 8.84 3.45
C PRO A 100 -6.53 10.12 2.73
N PHE A 101 -5.76 9.99 1.66
CA PHE A 101 -5.43 11.12 0.79
C PHE A 101 -5.04 10.69 -0.62
N VAL A 102 -5.24 11.64 -1.55
CA VAL A 102 -4.59 11.70 -2.85
C VAL A 102 -3.84 13.02 -2.91
N ARG A 103 -2.56 12.97 -3.29
CA ARG A 103 -1.72 14.14 -3.49
C ARG A 103 -1.27 14.20 -4.94
N VAL A 104 -1.97 15.00 -5.73
CA VAL A 104 -1.54 15.34 -7.09
C VAL A 104 -0.41 16.37 -7.00
N HIS A 105 0.76 16.06 -7.56
CA HIS A 105 1.89 16.99 -7.60
C HIS A 105 1.81 17.87 -8.85
N ASP A 106 1.58 17.24 -10.00
CA ASP A 106 1.43 17.87 -11.32
C ASP A 106 0.54 16.99 -12.22
N ASP A 107 0.49 17.29 -13.52
CA ASP A 107 -0.33 16.57 -14.50
C ASP A 107 0.18 15.17 -14.84
N ARG A 108 1.32 14.76 -14.28
CA ARG A 108 2.00 13.50 -14.56
C ARG A 108 2.37 12.70 -13.33
N PHE A 109 2.33 13.26 -12.12
CA PHE A 109 2.74 12.59 -10.90
C PHE A 109 1.75 12.80 -9.76
N ALA A 110 1.42 11.70 -9.09
CA ALA A 110 0.59 11.71 -7.89
C ALA A 110 1.01 10.62 -6.91
N VAL A 111 0.62 10.82 -5.65
CA VAL A 111 0.73 9.81 -4.59
C VAL A 111 -0.66 9.53 -4.06
N VAL A 112 -1.02 8.26 -3.94
CA VAL A 112 -2.27 7.80 -3.32
C VAL A 112 -1.91 7.03 -2.05
N HIS A 113 -2.64 7.26 -0.98
CA HIS A 113 -2.59 6.42 0.21
C HIS A 113 -3.90 5.66 0.34
N SER A 114 -3.83 4.37 0.65
CA SER A 114 -5.00 3.55 0.99
C SER A 114 -4.80 2.81 2.31
N ARG A 115 -5.90 2.42 2.94
CA ARG A 115 -5.93 1.46 4.04
C ARG A 115 -7.03 0.47 3.79
N LEU A 116 -6.79 -0.75 4.25
CA LEU A 116 -7.73 -1.85 4.13
C LEU A 116 -7.46 -2.93 5.18
N SER A 117 -8.38 -3.87 5.29
CA SER A 117 -8.25 -5.06 6.13
C SER A 117 -8.49 -6.32 5.30
N VAL A 118 -7.93 -7.45 5.75
CA VAL A 118 -8.20 -8.76 5.14
C VAL A 118 -9.06 -9.62 6.06
N ILE A 119 -10.14 -10.17 5.51
CA ILE A 119 -10.85 -11.32 6.06
C ILE A 119 -10.23 -12.57 5.40
N LEU A 120 -9.62 -13.44 6.21
CA LEU A 120 -9.02 -14.68 5.71
C LEU A 120 -10.08 -15.74 5.41
N PRO A 121 -9.76 -16.77 4.60
CA PRO A 121 -10.71 -17.84 4.30
C PRO A 121 -11.23 -18.49 5.58
N GLY A 122 -12.56 -18.57 5.73
CA GLY A 122 -13.22 -19.14 6.91
C GLY A 122 -13.42 -18.19 8.08
N GLU A 123 -12.84 -16.98 8.05
CA GLU A 123 -13.01 -15.98 9.11
C GLU A 123 -14.27 -15.13 8.89
N ALA A 124 -14.98 -14.80 9.98
CA ALA A 124 -16.19 -13.97 9.92
C ALA A 124 -15.90 -12.46 9.91
N ALA A 125 -14.73 -12.05 10.42
CA ALA A 125 -14.37 -10.65 10.61
C ALA A 125 -12.87 -10.43 10.32
N PRO A 126 -12.46 -9.21 9.95
CA PRO A 126 -11.06 -8.91 9.73
C PRO A 126 -10.26 -8.96 11.05
N SER A 127 -9.02 -9.43 10.97
CA SER A 127 -8.09 -9.38 12.10
C SER A 127 -7.27 -8.09 12.08
N PRO A 128 -7.03 -7.42 13.21
CA PRO A 128 -6.09 -6.30 13.29
C PRO A 128 -4.67 -6.64 12.80
N SER A 129 -4.26 -7.93 12.83
CA SER A 129 -3.01 -8.41 12.23
C SER A 129 -2.92 -8.31 10.71
N ARG A 130 -4.06 -8.09 10.05
CA ARG A 130 -4.19 -7.98 8.61
C ARG A 130 -4.59 -6.57 8.15
N ASN A 131 -4.60 -5.59 9.07
CA ASN A 131 -4.75 -4.20 8.69
C ASN A 131 -3.49 -3.74 7.94
N SER A 132 -3.70 -3.15 6.78
CA SER A 132 -2.65 -2.73 5.88
C SER A 132 -2.81 -1.25 5.52
N MET A 133 -1.69 -0.59 5.31
CA MET A 133 -1.59 0.73 4.71
C MET A 133 -0.74 0.62 3.45
N GLU A 134 -1.22 1.22 2.38
CA GLU A 134 -0.64 1.10 1.05
C GLU A 134 -0.32 2.49 0.52
N LEU A 135 0.88 2.66 0.00
CA LEU A 135 1.32 3.90 -0.63
C LEU A 135 1.64 3.64 -2.10
N TYR A 136 0.94 4.34 -2.98
CA TYR A 136 1.07 4.23 -4.42
C TYR A 136 1.74 5.47 -4.97
N THR A 137 2.80 5.27 -5.75
CA THR A 137 3.38 6.28 -6.62
C THR A 137 2.81 6.07 -8.02
N VAL A 138 2.14 7.08 -8.55
CA VAL A 138 1.36 6.98 -9.80
C VAL A 138 1.87 7.99 -10.81
N VAL A 139 2.11 7.54 -12.04
CA VAL A 139 2.59 8.36 -13.15
C VAL A 139 1.59 8.34 -14.30
N LYS A 140 1.32 9.48 -14.92
CA LYS A 140 0.52 9.59 -16.13
C LYS A 140 1.40 9.41 -17.37
N GLY A 141 1.17 8.31 -18.08
CA GLY A 141 1.73 8.05 -19.41
C GLY A 141 0.68 8.25 -20.51
N GLU A 142 1.00 7.77 -21.71
CA GLU A 142 0.07 7.81 -22.86
C GLU A 142 -1.20 6.98 -22.61
N ALA A 143 -1.06 5.85 -21.92
CA ALA A 143 -2.16 4.96 -21.55
C ALA A 143 -2.92 5.41 -20.28
N GLY A 144 -2.68 6.62 -19.79
CA GLY A 144 -3.29 7.15 -18.57
C GLY A 144 -2.42 6.93 -17.32
N TRP A 145 -3.05 7.01 -16.15
CA TRP A 145 -2.38 6.85 -14.86
C TRP A 145 -2.03 5.39 -14.58
N LYS A 146 -0.77 5.13 -14.22
CA LYS A 146 -0.26 3.81 -13.86
C LYS A 146 0.55 3.87 -12.57
N VAL A 147 0.42 2.85 -11.74
CA VAL A 147 1.22 2.69 -10.52
C VAL A 147 2.63 2.26 -10.92
N VAL A 148 3.63 3.08 -10.63
CA VAL A 148 5.06 2.76 -10.89
C VAL A 148 5.74 2.18 -9.65
N ALA A 149 5.21 2.45 -8.47
CA ALA A 149 5.64 1.80 -7.24
C ALA A 149 4.48 1.70 -6.24
N MET A 150 4.40 0.58 -5.53
CA MET A 150 3.50 0.38 -4.41
C MET A 150 4.26 -0.26 -3.25
N GLN A 151 4.07 0.29 -2.05
CA GLN A 151 4.50 -0.35 -0.81
C GLN A 151 3.30 -0.66 0.06
N ASN A 152 3.12 -1.93 0.40
CA ASN A 152 2.17 -2.39 1.39
C ASN A 152 2.89 -2.55 2.74
N SER A 153 2.30 -2.08 3.83
CA SER A 153 2.84 -2.22 5.18
C SER A 153 1.73 -2.53 6.17
N ARG A 154 2.05 -3.26 7.25
CA ARG A 154 1.07 -3.51 8.32
C ARG A 154 0.86 -2.26 9.16
N VAL A 155 -0.39 -2.03 9.55
CA VAL A 155 -0.72 -1.01 10.54
C VAL A 155 -0.53 -1.61 11.92
N LEU A 156 0.45 -1.09 12.68
CA LEU A 156 0.66 -1.43 14.08
C LEU A 156 0.26 -0.24 14.96
N GLY A 157 -0.67 -0.48 15.89
CA GLY A 157 -0.93 0.47 16.97
C GLY A 157 0.22 0.47 17.98
N LEU A 158 0.37 1.55 18.74
CA LEU A 158 1.45 1.69 19.72
C LEU A 158 1.46 0.56 20.76
N ASP A 159 0.29 0.15 21.25
CA ASP A 159 0.19 -0.97 22.21
C ASP A 159 0.74 -2.28 21.63
N ARG A 160 0.50 -2.52 20.33
CA ARG A 160 1.00 -3.70 19.65
C ARG A 160 2.50 -3.62 19.39
N GLN A 161 2.99 -2.43 19.01
CA GLN A 161 4.43 -2.22 18.86
C GLN A 161 5.14 -2.47 20.21
N TYR A 162 4.60 -1.91 21.30
CA TYR A 162 5.13 -2.11 22.65
C TYR A 162 5.13 -3.59 23.06
N LEU A 163 4.07 -4.34 22.73
CA LEU A 163 4.06 -5.79 22.97
C LEU A 163 5.18 -6.50 22.21
N LEU A 164 5.38 -6.19 20.92
CA LEU A 164 6.44 -6.79 20.11
C LEU A 164 7.83 -6.44 20.67
N ASP A 165 8.05 -5.17 21.00
CA ASP A 165 9.31 -4.71 21.62
C ASP A 165 9.62 -5.47 22.91
N ASN A 166 8.61 -5.69 23.76
CA ASN A 166 8.78 -6.45 24.99
C ASN A 166 9.08 -7.93 24.75
N VAL A 167 8.44 -8.55 23.76
CA VAL A 167 8.67 -9.96 23.42
C VAL A 167 10.07 -10.14 22.84
N ASP A 168 10.50 -9.24 21.94
CA ASP A 168 11.82 -9.29 21.30
C ASP A 168 12.96 -8.98 22.29
N ALA A 169 12.67 -8.29 23.39
CA ALA A 169 13.61 -8.04 24.48
C ALA A 169 13.81 -9.25 25.42
N LEU A 170 12.97 -10.29 25.34
CA LEU A 170 13.09 -11.48 26.18
C LEU A 170 14.27 -12.36 25.75
N PRO A 171 14.90 -13.09 26.70
CA PRO A 171 15.75 -14.21 26.35
C PRO A 171 14.99 -15.23 25.48
N ALA A 172 15.69 -15.87 24.54
CA ALA A 172 15.05 -16.73 23.53
C ALA A 172 14.24 -17.90 24.13
N ASP A 173 14.71 -18.47 25.24
CA ASP A 173 14.00 -19.51 25.99
C ASP A 173 12.70 -18.99 26.61
N VAL A 174 12.70 -17.76 27.10
CA VAL A 174 11.49 -17.12 27.65
C VAL A 174 10.51 -16.73 26.55
N ALA A 175 11.01 -16.22 25.41
CA ALA A 175 10.18 -15.93 24.24
C ALA A 175 9.48 -17.19 23.72
N GLN A 176 10.17 -18.34 23.73
CA GLN A 176 9.57 -19.62 23.35
C GLN A 176 8.39 -20.00 24.26
N HIS A 177 8.49 -19.77 25.58
CA HIS A 177 7.36 -20.02 26.49
C HIS A 177 6.13 -19.16 26.15
N VAL A 178 6.33 -17.91 25.73
CA VAL A 178 5.24 -17.04 25.28
C VAL A 178 4.58 -17.63 24.03
N SER A 179 5.37 -18.08 23.04
CA SER A 179 4.84 -18.73 21.83
C SER A 179 4.09 -20.03 22.15
N ASP A 180 4.61 -20.86 23.06
CA ASP A 180 3.98 -22.11 23.48
C ASP A 180 2.65 -21.86 24.18
N LEU A 181 2.59 -20.84 25.04
CA LEU A 181 1.36 -20.42 25.71
C LEU A 181 0.30 -19.95 24.70
N VAL A 182 0.67 -19.09 23.74
CA VAL A 182 -0.24 -18.64 22.68
C VAL A 182 -0.76 -19.83 21.88
N GLY A 183 0.13 -20.75 21.49
CA GLY A 183 -0.26 -21.96 20.77
C GLY A 183 -1.17 -22.88 21.57
N ALA A 184 -0.98 -23.00 22.89
CA ALA A 184 -1.85 -23.77 23.76
C ALA A 184 -3.25 -23.17 23.87
N ILE A 185 -3.36 -21.85 24.03
CA ILE A 185 -4.63 -21.13 24.10
C ILE A 185 -5.38 -21.24 22.76
N ALA A 186 -4.69 -21.04 21.63
CA ALA A 186 -5.29 -21.11 20.30
C ALA A 186 -5.77 -22.51 19.89
N ARG A 187 -5.32 -23.57 20.55
CA ARG A 187 -5.85 -24.93 20.35
C ARG A 187 -7.05 -25.24 21.27
N ALA A 188 -7.20 -24.50 22.36
CA ALA A 188 -8.27 -24.70 23.34
C ALA A 188 -9.56 -23.94 22.99
N HIS A 189 -9.46 -22.99 22.06
CA HIS A 189 -10.54 -22.11 21.58
C HIS A 189 -10.61 -22.16 20.06
#